data_AF-A0A3C1RXZ1-F1
#
_entry.id   AF-A0A3C1RXZ1-F1
#
_cell.length_a   1.000
_cell.length_b   1.000
_cell.length_c   1.000
_cell.angle_alpha   90.00
_cell.angle_beta   90.00
_cell.angle_gamma   90.00
#
_symmetry.space_group_name_H-M   'P 1'
#
loop_
_entity.id
_entity.type
_entity.pdbx_description
1 polymer ?
#
loop_
_entity_poly.entity_id
_entity_poly.type
_entity_poly.pdbx_seq_one_letter_code
_entity_poly.pdbx_strand_id
1 'polypeptide(L)' 'RSRRGSCQFPAKVTAFIAPGTVFVPMHWGALWAADAEANNLTHPHACPDSHQPELKACAVQLKLVIPREPSGIFLDYNNK' A
#
# COMPACT_ATOMS: atom_id res chain seq x y z
N ARG A 1 7.07 4.23 3.79
CA ARG A 1 6.66 5.65 3.86
C ARG A 1 7.22 6.41 2.66
N SER A 2 6.51 7.42 2.15
CA SER A 2 7.02 8.38 1.16
C SER A 2 7.05 9.79 1.79
N ARG A 3 7.41 10.82 1.00
CA ARG A 3 7.30 12.22 1.44
C ARG A 3 5.85 12.68 1.73
N ARG A 4 4.84 11.94 1.24
CA ARG A 4 3.42 12.30 1.34
C ARG A 4 2.67 11.57 2.45
N GLY A 5 3.19 10.43 2.91
CA GLY A 5 2.50 9.63 3.91
C GLY A 5 3.16 8.29 4.20
N SER A 6 2.44 7.45 4.93
CA SER A 6 2.85 6.10 5.30
C SER A 6 1.70 5.13 5.19
N CYS A 7 2.06 3.87 4.94
CA CYS A 7 1.14 2.74 4.91
C CYS A 7 1.86 1.52 5.49
N GLN A 8 1.10 0.52 5.90
CA GLN A 8 1.59 -0.76 6.43
C GLN A 8 0.98 -1.91 5.62
N PHE A 9 1.81 -2.89 5.29
CA PHE A 9 1.42 -4.05 4.49
C PHE A 9 2.15 -5.30 4.97
N PRO A 10 1.52 -6.49 4.89
CA PRO A 10 2.26 -7.73 4.88
C PRO A 10 3.20 -7.76 3.66
N ALA A 11 4.45 -8.17 3.87
CA ALA A 11 5.46 -8.22 2.81
C ALA A 11 5.72 -9.67 2.39
N LYS A 12 5.78 -9.91 1.07
CA LYS A 12 6.28 -11.16 0.48
C LYS A 12 7.54 -10.87 -0.31
N VAL A 13 8.67 -11.44 0.11
CA VAL A 13 9.94 -11.33 -0.63
C VAL A 13 9.91 -12.32 -1.79
N THR A 14 10.24 -11.86 -2.98
CA THR A 14 10.21 -12.68 -4.20
C THR A 14 11.20 -12.20 -5.24
N ALA A 15 11.68 -13.11 -6.08
CA ALA A 15 12.56 -12.81 -7.21
C ALA A 15 11.81 -12.29 -8.46
N PHE A 16 10.47 -12.28 -8.46
CA PHE A 16 9.66 -11.78 -9.58
C PHE A 16 9.59 -10.26 -9.68
N ILE A 17 10.06 -9.53 -8.66
CA ILE A 17 10.09 -8.07 -8.63
C ILE A 17 11.53 -7.60 -8.76
N ALA A 18 11.76 -6.61 -9.60
CA ALA A 18 13.10 -6.05 -9.83
C ALA A 18 13.72 -5.54 -8.51
N PRO A 19 15.03 -5.79 -8.27
CA PRO A 19 15.72 -5.28 -7.09
C PRO A 19 15.53 -3.76 -6.92
N GLY A 20 15.27 -3.32 -5.68
CA GLY A 20 15.02 -1.92 -5.36
C GLY A 20 13.59 -1.44 -5.63
N THR A 21 12.70 -2.31 -6.11
CA THR A 21 11.28 -1.98 -6.35
C THR A 21 10.39 -2.68 -5.34
N VAL A 22 9.31 -1.99 -4.93
CA VAL A 22 8.20 -2.60 -4.22
C VAL A 22 6.94 -2.50 -5.08
N PHE A 23 6.15 -3.56 -5.07
CA PHE A 23 4.86 -3.62 -5.73
C PHE A 23 3.76 -3.77 -4.69
N VAL A 24 2.71 -2.94 -4.81
CA VAL A 24 1.50 -3.02 -3.99
C VAL A 24 0.31 -3.11 -4.93
N PRO A 25 -0.57 -4.12 -4.81
CA PRO A 25 -1.75 -4.21 -5.65
C PRO A 25 -2.66 -2.99 -5.50
N MET A 26 -3.34 -2.62 -6.59
CA MET A 26 -4.37 -1.58 -6.54
C MET A 26 -5.51 -1.99 -5.60
N HIS A 27 -6.25 -1.00 -5.09
CA HIS A 27 -7.42 -1.17 -4.22
C HIS A 27 -7.16 -1.83 -2.85
N TRP A 28 -5.89 -2.01 -2.46
CA TRP A 28 -5.53 -2.28 -1.07
C TRP A 28 -5.70 -0.99 -0.24
N GLY A 29 -6.42 -1.09 0.89
CA GLY A 29 -6.85 0.05 1.70
C GLY A 29 -7.63 -0.40 2.95
N ALA A 30 -8.33 0.53 3.60
CA ALA A 30 -9.02 0.35 4.88
C ALA A 30 -9.93 -0.88 4.99
N LEU A 31 -10.47 -1.35 3.87
CA LEU A 31 -11.32 -2.56 3.83
C LEU A 31 -10.55 -3.84 4.19
N TRP A 32 -9.23 -3.85 4.00
CA TRP A 32 -8.40 -5.05 4.11
C TRP A 32 -7.43 -5.01 5.29
N ALA A 33 -6.99 -3.82 5.72
CA ALA A 33 -6.13 -3.62 6.88
C ALA A 33 -6.09 -2.14 7.30
N ALA A 34 -5.76 -1.90 8.57
CA ALA A 34 -5.46 -0.56 9.05
C ALA A 34 -4.19 0.01 8.39
N ASP A 35 -4.22 1.30 8.04
CA ASP A 35 -3.12 2.03 7.38
C ASP A 35 -2.67 1.41 6.05
N ALA A 36 -3.55 0.79 5.27
CA ALA A 36 -3.17 0.04 4.07
C ALA A 36 -3.46 0.75 2.73
N GLU A 37 -3.74 2.06 2.74
CA GLU A 37 -4.15 2.82 1.56
C GLU A 37 -2.93 3.25 0.75
N ALA A 38 -2.51 2.42 -0.22
CA ALA A 38 -1.31 2.67 -1.03
C ALA A 38 -1.31 4.05 -1.72
N ASN A 39 -2.50 4.57 -2.06
CA ASN A 39 -2.65 5.88 -2.67
C ASN A 39 -2.09 7.03 -1.79
N ASN A 40 -2.04 6.87 -0.47
CA ASN A 40 -1.47 7.85 0.47
C ASN A 40 0.04 8.09 0.22
N LEU A 41 0.73 7.17 -0.47
CA LEU A 41 2.14 7.34 -0.82
C LEU A 41 2.33 8.20 -2.09
N THR A 42 1.30 8.32 -2.92
CA THR A 42 1.33 8.93 -4.26
C THR A 42 0.66 10.31 -4.28
N HIS A 43 0.83 11.07 -5.37
CA HIS A 43 0.11 12.34 -5.52
C HIS A 43 -1.29 12.11 -6.13
N PRO A 44 -2.23 13.05 -5.89
CA PRO A 44 -3.60 12.97 -6.41
C PRO A 44 -3.77 13.68 -7.77
N HIS A 45 -2.68 14.00 -8.48
CA HIS A 45 -2.78 14.70 -9.76
C HIS A 45 -3.47 13.87 -10.84
N ALA A 46 -4.23 14.57 -11.66
CA ALA A 46 -4.87 14.07 -12.87
C ALA A 46 -4.60 15.07 -14.01
N CYS A 47 -4.63 14.58 -15.25
CA CYS A 47 -4.52 15.43 -16.42
C CYS A 47 -5.72 16.40 -16.49
N PRO A 48 -5.50 17.72 -16.65
CA PRO A 48 -6.58 18.71 -16.60
C PRO A 48 -7.58 18.57 -17.76
N ASP A 49 -7.17 18.03 -18.91
CA ASP A 49 -8.04 17.89 -20.08
C ASP A 49 -8.78 16.55 -20.11
N SER A 50 -8.05 15.45 -19.89
CA SER A 50 -8.60 14.09 -19.99
C SER A 50 -9.14 13.54 -18.67
N HIS A 51 -8.79 14.18 -17.57
CA HIS A 51 -9.05 13.75 -16.20
C HIS A 51 -8.43 12.38 -15.84
N GLN A 52 -7.54 11.85 -16.68
CA GLN A 52 -6.85 10.60 -16.39
C GLN A 52 -5.90 10.76 -15.18
N PRO A 53 -5.88 9.80 -14.25
CA PRO A 53 -4.98 9.85 -13.11
C PRO A 53 -3.53 9.67 -13.58
N GLU A 54 -2.62 10.37 -12.92
CA GLU A 54 -1.19 10.17 -13.15
C GLU A 54 -0.72 8.80 -12.64
N LEU A 55 0.41 8.31 -13.16
CA LEU A 55 1.03 7.05 -12.78
C LEU A 55 1.28 6.96 -11.26
N LYS A 56 0.94 5.80 -10.69
CA LYS A 56 1.07 5.52 -9.25
C LYS A 56 2.45 4.96 -8.93
N ALA A 57 3.48 5.79 -9.13
CA ALA A 57 4.87 5.47 -8.79
C ALA A 57 5.46 6.54 -7.85
N CYS A 58 6.24 6.11 -6.84
CA CYS A 58 6.96 7.04 -5.97
C CYS A 58 8.13 6.38 -5.24
N ALA A 59 9.11 7.19 -4.86
CA ALA A 59 10.17 6.75 -3.96
C ALA A 59 9.62 6.53 -2.54
N VAL A 60 10.06 5.45 -1.91
CA VAL A 60 9.66 5.08 -0.56
C VAL A 60 10.87 4.64 0.27
N GLN A 61 10.75 4.79 1.58
CA GLN A 61 11.62 4.16 2.57
C GLN A 61 10.85 3.03 3.27
N LEU A 62 11.48 1.87 3.39
CA LEU A 62 10.96 0.72 4.12
C LEU A 62 11.41 0.76 5.58
N LYS A 63 10.53 0.32 6.47
CA LYS A 63 10.81 0.10 7.89
C LYS A 63 10.02 -1.13 8.31
N LEU A 64 10.67 -2.05 9.01
CA LEU A 64 9.97 -3.17 9.65
C LEU A 64 9.04 -2.62 10.73
N VAL A 65 7.80 -3.11 10.73
CA VAL A 65 6.80 -2.76 11.73
C VAL A 65 6.55 -3.98 12.61
N ILE A 66 6.43 -3.74 13.92
CA ILE A 66 5.91 -4.73 14.84
C ILE A 66 4.39 -4.68 14.66
N PRO A 67 3.71 -5.77 14.28
CA PRO A 67 2.26 -5.78 14.16
C PRO A 67 1.66 -5.29 15.48
N ARG A 68 0.76 -4.29 15.41
CA ARG A 68 -0.09 -3.99 16.56
C ARG A 68 -1.06 -5.16 16.71
N GLU A 69 -1.23 -5.63 17.95
CA GLU A 69 -2.30 -6.57 18.27
C GLU A 69 -3.62 -6.05 17.68
N PRO A 70 -4.41 -6.91 17.01
CA PRO A 70 -5.69 -6.50 16.47
C PRO A 70 -6.57 -5.89 17.57
N SER A 71 -6.88 -4.60 17.46
CA SER A 71 -7.99 -4.02 18.22
C SER A 71 -9.30 -4.37 17.53
N GLY A 72 -9.68 -5.65 17.50
CA GLY A 72 -10.96 -6.09 16.92
C GLY A 72 -10.88 -7.39 16.12
N ILE A 73 -11.97 -8.17 16.22
CA ILE A 73 -12.19 -9.50 15.65
C ILE A 73 -11.84 -9.52 14.16
N PHE A 74 -10.73 -10.19 13.81
CA PHE A 74 -10.52 -10.66 12.45
C PHE A 74 -11.48 -11.83 12.21
N LEU A 75 -12.48 -11.63 11.33
CA LEU A 75 -13.13 -12.76 10.68
C LEU A 75 -12.09 -13.38 9.75
N ASP A 76 -11.63 -14.57 10.09
CA ASP A 76 -10.73 -15.36 9.28
C ASP A 76 -11.40 -15.64 7.93
N TYR A 77 -10.97 -14.91 6.89
CA TYR A 77 -11.52 -15.03 5.54
C TYR A 77 -11.21 -16.39 4.89
N ASN A 78 -10.32 -17.18 5.50
CA ASN A 78 -9.95 -18.52 5.05
C ASN A 78 -10.72 -19.65 5.75
N ASN A 79 -11.67 -19.35 6.65
CA ASN A 79 -12.50 -20.37 7.29
C ASN A 79 -13.86 -20.52 6.58
N LYS A 80 -13.81 -20.90 5.30
CA LYS A 80 -14.93 -21.57 4.61
C LYS A 80 -14.56 -23.01 4.31
#